data_AF-A0A955CFG0-F1
#
_entry.id   AF-A0A955CFG0-F1
#
_cell.length_a   1.000
_cell.length_b   1.000
_cell.length_c   1.000
_cell.angle_alpha   90.00
_cell.angle_beta   90.00
_cell.angle_gamma   90.00
#
_symmetry.space_group_name_H-M   'P 1'
#
loop_
_entity.id
_entity.type
_entity.pdbx_description
1 polymer ?
#
loop_
_entity_poly.entity_id
_entity_poly.type
_entity_poly.pdbx_seq_one_letter_code
_entity_poly.pdbx_strand_id
1 'polypeptide(L)'
;MTSWSVQPIGGWGVYLLLAAMLAALAAIGPRSHGLTPRRRLTLRALRVASLALLLLVGARPALETLSHRTVPGTLLVLTDRSRSMQVEDSLHDASRWKSAVEALDAAADQFEILEEAW
;
A
#
# COMPACT_ATOMS: atom_id res chain seq x y z
N MET A 1 9.97 -1.00 3.42
CA MET A 1 10.65 -1.53 2.21
C MET A 1 10.34 -0.59 1.05
N THR A 2 11.34 -0.15 0.28
CA THR A 2 11.12 0.68 -0.90
C THR A 2 10.93 -0.20 -2.13
N SER A 3 9.83 -0.03 -2.86
CA SER A 3 9.52 -0.79 -4.07
C SER A 3 9.21 0.14 -5.23
N TRP A 4 9.65 -0.24 -6.43
CA TRP A 4 9.26 0.42 -7.66
C TRP A 4 7.94 -0.16 -8.15
N SER A 5 6.98 0.71 -8.44
CA SER A 5 5.74 0.33 -9.10
C SER A 5 5.54 1.15 -10.37
N VAL A 6 4.90 0.54 -11.37
CA VAL A 6 4.54 1.19 -12.63
C VAL A 6 3.08 0.87 -12.89
N GLN A 7 2.24 1.90 -12.82
CA GLN A 7 0.80 1.80 -13.05
C GLN A 7 0.40 2.79 -14.14
N PRO A 8 0.43 2.37 -15.42
CA PRO A 8 0.16 3.24 -16.54
C PRO A 8 -1.26 3.80 -16.52
N ILE A 9 -1.42 5.02 -17.03
CA ILE A 9 -2.73 5.65 -17.17
C ILE A 9 -3.63 4.78 -18.09
N GLY A 10 -4.81 4.39 -17.60
CA GLY A 10 -5.75 3.53 -18.34
C GLY A 10 -5.36 2.04 -18.36
N GLY A 11 -4.35 1.63 -17.60
CA GLY A 11 -3.86 0.25 -17.54
C GLY A 11 -2.96 -0.14 -18.72
N TRP A 12 -2.38 -1.34 -18.63
CA TRP A 12 -1.39 -1.82 -19.59
C TRP A 12 -1.90 -1.91 -21.03
N GLY A 13 -3.14 -2.35 -21.24
CA GLY A 13 -3.71 -2.50 -22.58
C GLY A 13 -3.83 -1.17 -23.32
N VAL A 14 -4.40 -0.15 -22.67
CA VAL A 14 -4.55 1.20 -23.25
C VAL A 14 -3.18 1.85 -23.46
N TYR A 15 -2.26 1.67 -22.50
CA TYR A 15 -0.91 2.21 -22.60
C TYR A 15 -0.12 1.62 -23.78
N LEU A 16 -0.17 0.29 -23.98
CA LEU A 16 0.50 -0.37 -25.10
C LEU A 16 -0.08 0.06 -26.45
N LEU A 17 -1.41 0.20 -26.52
CA LEU A 17 -2.09 0.72 -27.72
C LEU A 17 -1.67 2.15 -28.04
N LEU A 18 -1.63 3.03 -27.02
CA LEU A 18 -1.14 4.40 -27.16
C LEU A 18 0.32 4.43 -27.62
N ALA A 19 1.18 3.62 -27.00
CA ALA A 19 2.60 3.51 -27.38
C ALA A 19 2.76 3.07 -28.83
N ALA A 20 2.00 2.07 -29.28
CA ALA A 20 2.00 1.61 -30.67
C ALA A 20 1.55 2.73 -31.63
N MET A 21 0.49 3.47 -31.28
CA MET A 21 -0.02 4.57 -32.10
C MET A 21 1.00 5.72 -32.21
N LEU A 22 1.64 6.09 -31.10
CA LEU A 22 2.69 7.12 -31.08
C LEU A 22 3.94 6.67 -31.86
N ALA A 23 4.31 5.39 -31.78
CA ALA A 23 5.42 4.83 -32.57
C ALA A 23 5.11 4.86 -34.07
N ALA A 24 3.89 4.50 -34.48
CA ALA A 24 3.45 4.62 -35.86
C ALA A 24 3.49 6.08 -36.35
N LEU A 25 3.05 7.03 -35.52
CA LEU A 25 3.12 8.45 -35.82
C LEU A 25 4.57 8.96 -35.93
N ALA A 26 5.49 8.44 -35.12
CA ALA A 26 6.92 8.76 -35.20
C ALA A 26 7.55 8.25 -36.49
N ALA A 27 7.13 7.07 -36.95
CA ALA A 27 7.61 6.45 -38.19
C ALA A 27 7.17 7.23 -39.44
N ILE A 28 5.99 7.86 -39.41
CA ILE A 28 5.53 8.78 -40.45
C ILE A 28 6.36 10.07 -40.37
N GLY A 29 7.51 10.04 -41.05
CA GLY A 29 8.45 11.14 -41.06
C GLY A 29 7.87 12.43 -41.68
N PRO A 30 8.33 13.62 -41.25
CA PRO A 30 7.89 14.87 -41.84
C PRO A 30 8.21 14.92 -43.34
N ARG A 31 7.28 15.45 -44.14
CA ARG A 31 7.51 15.80 -45.56
C ARG A 31 8.47 16.98 -45.62
N SER A 32 9.75 16.68 -45.50
CA SER A 32 10.82 17.68 -45.43
C SER A 32 11.30 18.05 -46.83
N HIS A 33 10.54 18.87 -47.55
CA HIS A 33 11.05 19.51 -48.77
C HIS A 33 12.01 20.65 -48.37
N GLY A 34 13.24 20.64 -48.90
CA GLY A 34 14.22 21.73 -48.71
C GLY A 34 15.03 21.73 -47.40
N LEU A 35 14.93 20.69 -46.56
CA LEU A 35 15.70 20.63 -45.30
C LEU A 35 17.06 19.94 -45.47
N THR A 36 18.10 20.51 -44.86
CA THR A 36 19.41 19.88 -44.77
C THR A 36 19.35 18.59 -43.93
N PRO A 37 20.18 17.57 -44.23
CA PRO A 37 20.12 16.27 -43.56
C PRO A 37 20.33 16.37 -42.04
N ARG A 38 21.17 17.30 -41.58
CA ARG A 38 21.37 17.58 -40.15
C ARG A 38 20.08 18.05 -39.49
N ARG A 39 19.41 19.07 -40.04
CA ARG A 39 18.13 19.58 -39.50
C ARG A 39 17.05 18.51 -39.49
N ARG A 40 17.01 17.67 -40.52
CA ARG A 40 16.08 16.53 -40.59
C ARG A 40 16.33 15.52 -39.47
N LEU A 41 17.59 15.22 -39.16
CA LEU A 41 17.95 14.35 -38.05
C LEU A 41 17.57 14.98 -36.70
N THR A 42 17.87 16.27 -36.50
CA THR A 42 17.54 16.98 -35.26
C THR A 42 16.04 17.00 -35.00
N LEU A 43 15.22 17.29 -36.02
CA LEU A 43 13.76 17.28 -35.90
C LEU A 43 13.21 15.88 -35.60
N ARG A 44 13.78 14.83 -36.22
CA ARG A 44 13.40 13.44 -35.89
C ARG A 44 13.76 13.09 -34.46
N ALA A 45 14.97 13.44 -34.00
CA ALA A 45 15.41 13.18 -32.64
C ALA A 45 14.53 13.89 -31.61
N LEU A 46 14.24 15.18 -31.81
CA LEU A 46 13.32 15.95 -30.97
C LEU A 46 11.93 15.33 -30.91
N ARG A 47 11.40 14.87 -32.05
CA ARG A 47 10.08 14.22 -32.12
C ARG A 47 10.06 12.88 -31.37
N VAL A 48 11.08 12.05 -31.54
CA VAL A 48 11.18 10.79 -30.80
C VAL A 48 11.33 11.05 -29.31
N ALA A 49 12.17 12.02 -28.92
CA ALA A 49 12.37 12.40 -27.53
C ALA A 49 11.08 12.90 -26.87
N SER A 50 10.30 13.75 -27.53
CA SER A 50 9.03 14.25 -26.98
C SER A 50 7.99 13.15 -26.81
N LEU A 51 7.89 12.23 -27.77
CA LEU A 51 7.01 11.07 -27.68
C LEU A 51 7.44 10.10 -26.57
N ALA A 52 8.75 9.87 -26.41
CA ALA A 52 9.28 9.07 -25.31
C ALA A 52 8.98 9.71 -23.94
N LEU A 53 9.07 11.03 -23.84
CA LEU A 53 8.73 11.78 -22.63
C LEU A 53 7.26 11.65 -22.26
N LEU A 54 6.36 11.72 -23.27
CA LEU A 54 4.93 11.46 -23.10
C LEU A 54 4.66 10.06 -22.56
N LEU A 55 5.33 9.04 -23.09
CA LEU A 55 5.20 7.66 -22.60
C LEU A 55 5.74 7.50 -21.18
N LEU A 56 6.89 8.11 -20.87
CA LEU A 56 7.46 8.09 -19.52
C LEU A 56 6.50 8.69 -18.49
N VAL A 57 5.91 9.84 -18.81
CA VAL A 57 4.90 10.49 -17.95
C VAL A 57 3.66 9.62 -17.81
N GLY A 58 3.20 9.01 -18.91
CA GLY A 58 2.05 8.11 -18.93
C GLY A 58 2.25 6.79 -18.18
N ALA A 59 3.48 6.29 -18.09
CA ALA A 59 3.82 5.09 -17.34
C ALA A 59 3.70 5.28 -15.82
N ARG A 60 3.80 6.52 -15.33
CA ARG A 60 3.75 6.90 -13.90
C ARG A 60 4.64 6.02 -13.02
N PRO A 61 5.97 6.05 -13.22
CA PRO A 61 6.87 5.36 -12.29
C PRO A 61 6.71 5.95 -10.89
N ALA A 62 6.37 5.10 -9.93
CA ALA A 62 6.22 5.49 -8.54
C ALA A 62 7.24 4.74 -7.68
N LEU A 63 7.87 5.50 -6.77
CA LEU A 63 8.69 4.94 -5.71
C LEU A 63 7.82 4.85 -4.46
N GLU A 64 7.36 3.65 -4.17
CA GLU A 64 6.47 3.39 -3.05
C GLU A 64 7.31 3.03 -1.83
N THR A 65 7.10 3.76 -0.74
CA THR A 65 7.73 3.48 0.56
C THR A 65 6.64 2.97 1.50
N LEU A 66 6.63 1.65 1.73
CA LEU A 66 5.80 1.05 2.75
C LEU A 66 6.41 1.33 4.13
N SER A 67 5.71 2.14 4.92
CA SER A 67 6.00 2.39 6.32
C SER A 67 4.95 1.68 7.17
N HIS A 68 5.36 0.62 7.87
CA HIS A 68 4.53 -0.03 8.87
C HIS A 68 4.60 0.81 10.14
N ARG A 69 3.47 1.39 10.54
CA ARG A 69 3.32 2.04 11.83
C ARG A 69 2.48 1.14 12.71
N THR A 70 3.13 0.42 13.62
CA THR A 70 2.44 -0.20 14.76
C THR A 70 1.85 0.93 15.60
N VAL A 71 0.53 0.90 15.76
CA VAL A 71 -0.18 1.80 16.66
C VAL A 71 -0.31 1.04 17.97
N PRO A 72 0.19 1.58 19.09
CA PRO A 72 0.09 0.90 20.37
C PRO A 72 -1.39 0.68 20.71
N GLY A 73 -1.79 -0.58 20.86
CA GLY A 73 -3.11 -0.95 21.35
C GLY A 73 -3.12 -0.87 22.88
N THR A 74 -4.12 -0.22 23.48
CA THR A 74 -4.33 -0.26 24.93
C THR A 74 -5.56 -1.13 25.20
N LEU A 75 -5.37 -2.25 25.89
CA LEU A 75 -6.46 -3.09 26.37
C LEU A 75 -6.83 -2.67 27.79
N LEU A 76 -8.05 -2.14 27.97
CA LEU A 76 -8.58 -1.83 29.29
C LEU A 76 -9.57 -2.93 29.71
N VAL A 77 -9.26 -3.65 30.77
CA VAL A 77 -10.15 -4.65 31.35
C VAL A 77 -10.79 -4.09 32.61
N LEU A 78 -12.11 -4.02 32.63
CA LEU A 78 -12.89 -3.57 33.78
C LEU A 78 -13.71 -4.74 34.31
N THR A 79 -13.50 -5.10 35.57
CA THR A 79 -14.24 -6.17 36.24
C THR A 79 -15.38 -5.60 37.08
N ASP A 80 -16.53 -6.28 37.06
CA ASP A 80 -17.67 -5.92 37.92
C ASP A 80 -17.38 -6.30 39.37
N ARG A 81 -17.71 -5.40 40.32
CA ARG A 81 -17.58 -5.59 41.77
C ARG A 81 -18.92 -5.47 42.50
N SER A 82 -20.02 -5.65 41.77
CA SER A 82 -21.38 -5.65 42.32
C SER A 82 -21.58 -6.72 43.41
N ARG A 83 -22.62 -6.56 44.24
CA ARG A 83 -22.94 -7.52 45.32
C ARG A 83 -23.21 -8.93 44.77
N SER A 84 -23.78 -9.04 43.57
CA SER A 84 -23.99 -10.32 42.87
C SER A 84 -22.69 -11.07 42.56
N MET A 85 -21.56 -10.38 42.46
CA MET A 85 -20.26 -11.02 42.22
C MET A 85 -19.69 -11.70 43.46
N GLN A 86 -20.22 -11.38 44.65
CA GLN A 86 -19.79 -11.98 45.93
C GLN A 86 -20.60 -13.23 46.30
N VAL A 87 -21.62 -13.57 45.50
CA VAL A 87 -22.44 -14.77 45.74
C VAL A 87 -21.63 -16.00 45.35
N GLU A 88 -21.57 -16.96 46.27
CA GLU A 88 -20.91 -18.26 46.12
C GLU A 88 -21.84 -19.24 45.41
N ASP A 89 -22.14 -18.95 44.14
CA ASP A 89 -23.01 -19.77 43.29
C ASP A 89 -22.28 -20.36 42.06
N SER A 90 -20.95 -20.21 42.01
CA SER A 90 -20.13 -20.76 40.93
C SER A 90 -19.57 -22.15 41.28
N LEU A 91 -18.86 -22.77 40.33
CA LEU A 91 -18.28 -24.10 40.49
C LEU A 91 -17.38 -24.14 41.73
N HIS A 92 -17.52 -25.18 42.57
CA HIS A 92 -16.80 -25.33 43.85
C HIS A 92 -17.16 -24.29 44.94
N ASP A 93 -18.40 -23.78 44.94
CA ASP A 93 -18.88 -22.77 45.91
C ASP A 93 -18.00 -21.50 45.94
N ALA A 94 -17.33 -21.20 44.80
CA ALA A 94 -16.54 -19.99 44.68
C ALA A 94 -17.46 -18.80 44.36
N SER A 95 -17.03 -17.60 44.79
CA SER A 95 -17.68 -16.38 44.32
C SER A 95 -17.36 -16.13 42.85
N ARG A 96 -18.31 -15.57 42.10
CA ARG A 96 -18.07 -15.17 40.70
C ARG A 96 -16.89 -14.19 40.56
N TRP A 97 -16.67 -13.35 41.57
CA TRP A 97 -15.50 -12.49 41.69
C TRP A 97 -14.20 -13.29 41.72
N LYS A 98 -14.12 -14.32 42.55
CA LYS A 98 -12.94 -15.19 42.63
C LYS A 98 -12.66 -15.86 41.29
N SER A 99 -13.68 -16.40 40.63
CA SER A 99 -13.54 -17.00 39.30
C SER A 99 -13.07 -15.99 38.24
N ALA A 100 -13.51 -14.73 38.31
CA ALA A 100 -13.07 -13.68 37.40
C ALA A 100 -11.59 -13.29 37.63
N VAL A 101 -11.15 -13.21 38.89
CA VAL A 101 -9.74 -12.96 39.23
C VAL A 101 -8.86 -14.12 38.77
N GLU A 102 -9.27 -15.36 39.04
CA GLU A 102 -8.53 -16.56 38.60
C GLU A 102 -8.43 -16.65 37.07
N ALA A 103 -9.50 -16.29 36.35
CA ALA A 103 -9.47 -16.24 34.89
C ALA A 103 -8.52 -15.16 34.35
N LEU A 104 -8.40 -14.02 35.04
CA LEU A 104 -7.45 -12.97 34.67
C LEU A 104 -6.01 -13.36 34.98
N ASP A 105 -5.79 -14.01 36.12
CA ASP A 105 -4.47 -14.50 36.53
C ASP A 105 -3.99 -15.61 35.57
N ALA A 106 -4.87 -16.53 35.19
CA ALA A 106 -4.59 -17.56 34.18
C ALA A 106 -4.37 -17.00 32.77
N ALA A 107 -4.77 -15.75 32.52
CA ALA A 107 -4.58 -15.05 31.25
C ALA A 107 -3.35 -14.11 31.26
N ALA A 108 -2.59 -14.03 32.36
CA ALA A 108 -1.48 -13.09 32.53
C ALA A 108 -0.39 -13.26 31.46
N ASP A 109 0.06 -14.50 31.22
CA ASP A 109 1.09 -14.82 30.22
C ASP A 109 0.65 -14.41 28.81
N GLN A 110 -0.64 -14.57 28.49
CA GLN A 110 -1.22 -14.19 27.21
C GLN A 110 -1.29 -12.67 27.04
N PHE A 111 -1.47 -11.92 28.14
CA PHE A 111 -1.40 -10.45 28.10
C PHE A 111 0.03 -9.96 27.89
N GLU A 112 1.04 -10.63 28.45
CA GLU A 112 2.47 -10.33 28.21
C GLU A 112 2.84 -10.57 26.74
N ILE A 113 2.40 -11.69 26.16
CA ILE A 113 2.58 -11.97 24.72
C ILE A 113 1.88 -10.90 23.85
N LEU A 114 0.70 -10.42 24.27
CA LEU A 114 0.00 -9.35 23.56
C LEU A 114 0.73 -8.01 23.65
N GLU A 115 1.39 -7.71 24.77
CA GLU A 115 2.23 -6.51 24.92
C GLU A 115 3.45 -6.57 23.98
N GLU A 116 4.11 -7.72 23.88
CA GLU A 116 5.26 -7.89 22.97
C GLU A 116 4.87 -7.88 21.49
N ALA A 117 3.64 -8.29 21.17
CA ALA A 117 3.15 -8.39 19.80
C ALA A 117 2.69 -7.05 19.20
N TRP A 118 2.51 -6.00 20.01
CA TRP A 118 1.95 -4.70 19.61
C TRP A 118 2.98 -3.56 19.60
#